data_AF-A0A178B9C7-F1
#
_entry.id   AF-A0A178B9C7-F1
#
_cell.length_a   1.000
_cell.length_b   1.000
_cell.length_c   1.000
_cell.angle_alpha   90.00
_cell.angle_beta   90.00
_cell.angle_gamma   90.00
#
_symmetry.space_group_name_H-M   'P 1'
#
loop_
_entity.id
_entity.type
_entity.pdbx_description
1 polymer ?
#
loop_
_entity_poly.entity_id
_entity_poly.type
_entity_poly.pdbx_seq_one_letter_code
_entity_poly.pdbx_strand_id
1 'polypeptide(L)'
;PPSGTKRAADHLVSHHENGNRSDVEPYHRAKRQRTVCPRLILKHPTEKVANKLNANRSNTNPEPRSYNESKEQPSLAQPAPKRSERILDPTNAEHARLIAAAPKVGDEYYDSDADDFHGPIKGVTKPDLFRNVAWGSYATDMTNDADFPSRPTFRQFVPGRFERLEDGTAFDQKAKLVIKLTDGKGKKHIYANLPPRDWNNQEAITALNKRTVQQIRRTTEVQFRACVPEYIDAERQWLLANLTNGKPTNGWKRLVADFNQQFAGKVVQGAKDPRPTRTQSSLSKEVGRFGTEYYSRGLVPVLAKKVKK
;
A
#
# COMPACT_ATOMS: atom_id res chain seq x y z
N PRO A 1 -70.10 -43.04 -10.57
CA PRO A 1 -69.28 -43.45 -9.40
C PRO A 1 -69.00 -44.97 -9.40
N PRO A 2 -67.75 -45.44 -9.21
CA PRO A 2 -66.45 -44.76 -9.28
C PRO A 2 -65.62 -45.25 -10.50
N SER A 3 -65.03 -44.44 -11.39
CA SER A 3 -63.95 -43.44 -11.25
C SER A 3 -62.63 -44.00 -10.68
N GLY A 4 -61.93 -44.81 -11.47
CA GLY A 4 -60.54 -45.22 -11.23
C GLY A 4 -59.56 -44.38 -12.06
N THR A 5 -59.10 -43.26 -11.50
CA THR A 5 -58.04 -42.42 -12.08
C THR A 5 -56.67 -43.05 -11.84
N LYS A 6 -56.00 -43.50 -12.91
CA LYS A 6 -54.58 -43.81 -12.92
C LYS A 6 -53.79 -42.50 -12.88
N ARG A 7 -53.08 -42.24 -11.78
CA ARG A 7 -52.10 -41.16 -11.65
C ARG A 7 -50.89 -41.47 -12.53
N ALA A 8 -50.55 -40.55 -13.43
CA ALA A 8 -49.24 -40.51 -14.06
C ALA A 8 -48.22 -40.09 -12.99
N ALA A 9 -47.08 -40.78 -12.99
CA ALA A 9 -45.97 -40.50 -12.09
C ALA A 9 -45.27 -39.21 -12.53
N ASP A 10 -45.22 -38.23 -11.64
CA ASP A 10 -44.36 -37.07 -11.76
C ASP A 10 -42.90 -37.53 -11.73
N HIS A 11 -42.18 -37.31 -12.84
CA HIS A 11 -40.73 -37.37 -12.88
C HIS A 11 -40.18 -36.17 -12.09
N LEU A 12 -39.93 -36.40 -10.80
CA LEU A 12 -39.05 -35.57 -9.99
C LEU A 12 -37.63 -35.64 -10.56
N VAL A 13 -37.25 -34.60 -11.30
CA VAL A 13 -35.85 -34.30 -11.61
C VAL A 13 -35.22 -33.81 -10.30
N SER A 14 -34.49 -34.70 -9.63
CA SER A 14 -33.62 -34.32 -8.53
C SER A 14 -32.42 -33.56 -9.10
N HIS A 15 -32.43 -32.23 -8.97
CA HIS A 15 -31.22 -31.45 -9.11
C HIS A 15 -30.28 -31.83 -7.97
N HIS A 16 -29.21 -32.53 -8.30
CA HIS A 16 -28.09 -32.76 -7.40
C HIS A 16 -27.45 -31.40 -7.09
N GLU A 17 -27.72 -30.87 -5.90
CA GLU A 17 -26.95 -29.78 -5.32
C GLU A 17 -25.52 -30.27 -5.10
N ASN A 18 -24.67 -30.13 -6.12
CA ASN A 18 -23.23 -30.12 -5.94
C ASN A 18 -22.86 -28.83 -5.23
N GLY A 19 -23.01 -28.86 -3.90
CA GLY A 19 -22.45 -27.89 -2.99
C GLY A 19 -20.95 -27.90 -3.10
N ASN A 20 -20.42 -27.14 -4.06
CA ASN A 20 -19.01 -26.78 -4.12
C ASN A 20 -18.76 -25.74 -3.03
N ARG A 21 -18.70 -26.26 -1.80
CA ARG A 21 -18.27 -25.56 -0.59
C ARG A 21 -16.84 -25.13 -0.85
N SER A 22 -16.68 -23.90 -1.34
CA SER A 22 -15.38 -23.25 -1.38
C SER A 22 -14.92 -23.10 0.06
N ASP A 23 -14.01 -23.97 0.47
CA ASP A 23 -13.27 -23.85 1.72
C ASP A 23 -12.48 -22.54 1.69
N VAL A 24 -13.14 -21.47 2.10
CA VAL A 24 -12.49 -20.24 2.53
C VAL A 24 -11.83 -20.58 3.85
N GLU A 25 -10.57 -20.98 3.75
CA GLU A 25 -9.70 -21.27 4.89
C GLU A 25 -9.76 -20.10 5.89
N PRO A 26 -10.25 -20.31 7.13
CA PRO A 26 -10.22 -19.28 8.13
C PRO A 26 -8.76 -19.07 8.54
N TYR A 27 -8.20 -17.91 8.18
CA TYR A 27 -6.89 -17.47 8.65
C TYR A 27 -6.87 -17.44 10.19
N HIS A 28 -6.36 -18.50 10.81
CA HIS A 28 -6.04 -18.53 12.23
C HIS A 28 -4.88 -17.58 12.48
N ARG A 29 -5.22 -16.34 12.87
CA ARG A 29 -4.27 -15.37 13.39
C ARG A 29 -3.80 -15.87 14.76
N ALA A 30 -2.63 -16.51 14.81
CA ALA A 30 -1.96 -16.83 16.05
C ALA A 30 -1.87 -15.56 16.92
N LYS A 31 -2.61 -15.55 18.03
CA LYS A 31 -2.58 -14.48 19.03
C LYS A 31 -1.21 -14.53 19.70
N ARG A 32 -0.25 -13.76 19.19
CA ARG A 32 0.95 -13.40 19.95
C ARG A 32 0.48 -12.57 21.15
N GLN A 33 0.45 -13.18 22.32
CA GLN A 33 0.29 -12.49 23.59
C GLN A 33 1.41 -11.44 23.67
N ARG A 34 1.03 -10.16 23.59
CA ARG A 34 1.92 -9.06 23.90
C ARG A 34 1.95 -8.94 25.41
N THR A 35 3.04 -9.36 26.02
CA THR A 35 3.41 -8.98 27.38
C THR A 35 3.51 -7.46 27.43
N VAL A 36 2.57 -6.83 28.14
CA VAL A 36 2.53 -5.40 28.40
C VAL A 36 3.52 -5.13 29.53
N CYS A 37 4.67 -4.54 29.22
CA CYS A 37 5.53 -3.96 30.24
C CYS A 37 4.87 -2.68 30.79
N PRO A 38 4.79 -2.50 32.12
CA PRO A 38 4.19 -1.31 32.71
C PRO A 38 5.03 -0.07 32.41
N ARG A 39 4.34 0.98 31.97
CA ARG A 39 4.90 2.28 31.58
C ARG A 39 5.22 3.08 32.84
N LEU A 40 6.50 3.22 33.17
CA LEU A 40 6.98 4.16 34.19
C LEU A 40 6.68 5.60 33.72
N ILE A 41 5.85 6.31 34.48
CA ILE A 41 5.55 7.73 34.29
C ILE A 41 6.60 8.52 35.07
N LEU A 42 7.61 9.02 34.38
CA LEU A 42 8.56 10.00 34.93
C LEU A 42 7.96 11.40 34.73
N LYS A 43 7.55 12.05 35.82
CA LYS A 43 7.18 13.48 35.82
C LYS A 43 8.48 14.30 35.89
N HIS A 44 8.73 15.14 34.90
CA HIS A 44 9.74 16.19 34.99
C HIS A 44 9.07 17.56 35.13
N PRO A 45 9.58 18.45 35.99
CA PRO A 45 9.09 19.81 36.14
C PRO A 45 9.55 20.69 34.98
N THR A 46 8.65 21.56 34.54
CA THR A 46 8.89 22.59 33.53
C THR A 46 9.54 23.81 34.17
N GLU A 47 10.79 24.10 33.81
CA GLU A 47 11.38 25.42 33.98
C GLU A 47 11.50 26.13 32.62
N LYS A 48 10.95 27.34 32.59
CA LYS A 48 11.04 28.30 31.50
C LYS A 48 12.38 29.02 31.59
N VAL A 49 13.16 29.02 30.52
CA VAL A 49 14.14 30.09 30.27
C VAL A 49 14.08 30.46 28.79
N ALA A 50 13.67 31.70 28.54
CA ALA A 50 13.79 32.36 27.26
C ALA A 50 15.24 32.82 27.07
N ASN A 51 15.80 32.64 25.87
CA ASN A 51 16.83 33.54 25.39
C ASN A 51 16.81 33.64 23.87
N LYS A 52 16.56 34.88 23.41
CA LYS A 52 16.81 35.36 22.05
C LYS A 52 18.32 35.54 21.88
N LEU A 53 18.87 35.27 20.70
CA LEU A 53 19.67 36.23 19.94
C LEU A 53 20.11 35.67 18.58
N ASN A 54 20.13 36.61 17.63
CA ASN A 54 20.53 36.58 16.22
C ASN A 54 21.87 35.90 15.91
N ALA A 55 21.98 35.33 14.70
CA ALA A 55 23.14 35.56 13.84
C ALA A 55 22.81 35.32 12.36
N ASN A 56 23.00 36.38 11.56
CA ASN A 56 23.03 36.40 10.10
C ASN A 56 24.04 35.38 9.55
N ARG A 57 23.68 34.65 8.49
CA ARG A 57 24.67 34.04 7.60
C ARG A 57 24.23 34.09 6.14
N SER A 58 25.11 34.74 5.38
CA SER A 58 25.07 35.07 3.96
C SER A 58 25.01 33.83 3.05
N ASN A 59 24.19 33.96 2.01
CA ASN A 59 24.08 33.08 0.85
C ASN A 59 25.34 33.16 -0.02
N THR A 60 25.91 32.01 -0.36
CA THR A 60 26.75 31.85 -1.56
C THR A 60 26.33 30.57 -2.27
N ASN A 61 25.71 30.74 -3.43
CA ASN A 61 25.39 29.70 -4.42
C ASN A 61 26.68 29.20 -5.08
N PRO A 62 26.81 27.90 -5.33
CA PRO A 62 27.47 27.43 -6.53
C PRO A 62 26.54 26.59 -7.41
N GLU A 63 26.73 26.78 -8.71
CA GLU A 63 26.02 26.21 -9.86
C GLU A 63 25.79 24.68 -9.81
N PRO A 64 24.74 24.19 -10.48
CA PRO A 64 24.48 22.76 -10.58
C PRO A 64 25.40 22.11 -11.61
N ARG A 65 26.30 21.24 -11.14
CA ARG A 65 26.94 20.24 -12.00
C ARG A 65 25.93 19.16 -12.39
N SER A 66 25.75 19.01 -13.69
CA SER A 66 25.01 17.94 -14.37
C SER A 66 25.40 16.57 -13.84
N TYR A 67 24.45 15.86 -13.22
CA TYR A 67 24.62 14.50 -12.73
C TYR A 67 24.19 13.49 -13.78
N ASN A 68 25.11 12.56 -14.06
CA ASN A 68 24.93 11.40 -14.90
C ASN A 68 23.75 10.53 -14.46
N GLU A 69 23.03 10.13 -15.49
CA GLU A 69 21.92 9.18 -15.61
C GLU A 69 22.19 7.86 -14.87
N SER A 70 21.71 7.76 -13.63
CA SER A 70 21.62 6.49 -12.93
C SER A 70 20.52 5.66 -13.58
N LYS A 71 20.86 4.43 -14.03
CA LYS A 71 19.90 3.43 -14.53
C LYS A 71 18.68 3.37 -13.62
N GLU A 72 17.62 4.03 -14.05
CA GLU A 72 16.32 3.99 -13.41
C GLU A 72 15.87 2.53 -13.49
N GLN A 73 15.86 1.84 -12.34
CA GLN A 73 14.84 0.82 -12.20
C GLN A 73 13.52 1.53 -12.52
N PRO A 74 12.72 1.06 -13.50
CA PRO A 74 11.46 1.69 -13.80
C PRO A 74 10.66 1.66 -12.51
N SER A 75 10.65 2.81 -11.84
CA SER A 75 9.65 3.16 -10.87
C SER A 75 8.34 2.88 -11.59
N LEU A 76 7.59 1.86 -11.13
CA LEU A 76 6.26 1.55 -11.67
C LEU A 76 5.31 2.76 -11.59
N ALA A 77 5.71 3.86 -10.95
CA ALA A 77 5.08 5.15 -11.15
C ALA A 77 5.63 5.79 -12.43
N GLN A 78 4.94 5.55 -13.56
CA GLN A 78 4.87 6.56 -14.62
C GLN A 78 4.41 7.91 -14.02
N PRO A 79 4.67 9.05 -14.67
CA PRO A 79 4.21 10.36 -14.21
C PRO A 79 2.67 10.43 -14.25
N ALA A 80 2.04 9.78 -13.28
CA ALA A 80 0.62 9.75 -13.12
C ALA A 80 0.16 11.15 -12.69
N PRO A 81 -0.98 11.64 -13.22
CA PRO A 81 -1.55 12.91 -12.85
C PRO A 81 -1.75 12.96 -11.34
N LYS A 82 -1.59 14.14 -10.77
CA LYS A 82 -1.73 14.29 -9.31
C LYS A 82 -3.11 13.80 -8.91
N ARG A 83 -3.20 13.25 -7.69
CA ARG A 83 -4.47 12.72 -7.16
C ARG A 83 -5.63 13.70 -7.31
N SER A 84 -5.38 15.01 -7.12
CA SER A 84 -6.38 16.07 -7.28
C SER A 84 -6.88 16.24 -8.71
N GLU A 85 -6.02 16.07 -9.71
CA GLU A 85 -6.35 16.20 -11.14
C GLU A 85 -7.20 15.02 -11.65
N ARG A 86 -7.20 13.92 -10.89
CA ARG A 86 -7.95 12.69 -11.20
C ARG A 86 -9.37 12.69 -10.65
N ILE A 87 -9.71 13.58 -9.72
CA ILE A 87 -11.03 13.61 -9.09
C ILE A 87 -12.00 14.35 -10.00
N LEU A 88 -13.07 13.67 -10.42
CA LEU A 88 -14.14 14.24 -11.21
C LEU A 88 -15.28 14.70 -10.28
N ASP A 89 -15.57 15.99 -10.34
CA ASP A 89 -16.69 16.62 -9.63
C ASP A 89 -17.96 16.59 -10.51
N PRO A 90 -19.01 15.84 -10.14
CA PRO A 90 -20.22 15.74 -10.95
C PRO A 90 -21.03 17.04 -11.03
N THR A 91 -20.77 18.04 -10.18
CA THR A 91 -21.44 19.35 -10.23
C THR A 91 -20.82 20.27 -11.28
N ASN A 92 -19.60 19.98 -11.74
CA ASN A 92 -18.96 20.67 -12.85
C ASN A 92 -19.46 20.11 -14.19
N ALA A 93 -19.93 20.98 -15.09
CA ALA A 93 -20.54 20.57 -16.35
C ALA A 93 -19.60 19.79 -17.28
N GLU A 94 -18.30 20.09 -17.31
CA GLU A 94 -17.33 19.35 -18.13
C GLU A 94 -17.09 17.96 -17.56
N HIS A 95 -16.89 17.86 -16.24
CA HIS A 95 -16.73 16.58 -15.56
C HIS A 95 -17.99 15.70 -15.68
N ALA A 96 -19.18 16.29 -15.55
CA ALA A 96 -20.44 15.58 -15.74
C ALA A 96 -20.55 14.99 -17.15
N ARG A 97 -20.15 15.73 -18.19
CA ARG A 97 -20.09 15.22 -19.57
C ARG A 97 -19.11 14.06 -19.71
N LEU A 98 -17.93 14.16 -19.11
CA LEU A 98 -16.96 13.07 -19.11
C LEU A 98 -17.51 11.82 -18.41
N ILE A 99 -18.14 11.99 -17.25
CA ILE A 99 -18.78 10.89 -16.49
C ILE A 99 -19.90 10.24 -17.31
N ALA A 100 -20.74 11.04 -17.98
CA ALA A 100 -21.83 10.54 -18.80
C ALA A 100 -21.33 9.74 -20.02
N ALA A 101 -20.21 10.16 -20.61
CA ALA A 101 -19.56 9.47 -21.73
C ALA A 101 -18.69 8.28 -21.31
N ALA A 102 -18.41 8.12 -20.02
CA ALA A 102 -17.52 7.07 -19.51
C ALA A 102 -18.10 5.67 -19.75
N PRO A 103 -17.31 4.70 -20.22
CA PRO A 103 -17.70 3.31 -20.20
C PRO A 103 -17.97 2.85 -18.76
N LYS A 104 -19.21 2.43 -18.50
CA LYS A 104 -19.62 1.89 -17.19
C LYS A 104 -19.44 0.38 -17.21
N VAL A 105 -18.83 -0.16 -16.17
CA VAL A 105 -18.71 -1.62 -16.06
C VAL A 105 -20.03 -2.19 -15.53
N GLY A 106 -20.47 -3.27 -16.15
CA GLY A 106 -21.79 -3.85 -15.94
C GLY A 106 -21.88 -4.71 -14.70
N ASP A 107 -22.93 -5.51 -14.64
CA ASP A 107 -23.26 -6.36 -13.49
C ASP A 107 -22.40 -7.62 -13.42
N GLU A 108 -21.57 -7.88 -14.45
CA GLU A 108 -20.55 -8.92 -14.41
C GLU A 108 -19.57 -8.74 -13.25
N TYR A 109 -19.37 -7.50 -12.78
CA TYR A 109 -18.63 -7.22 -11.55
C TYR A 109 -19.51 -7.37 -10.33
N TYR A 110 -20.52 -6.51 -10.20
CA TYR A 110 -21.56 -6.56 -9.18
C TYR A 110 -22.71 -5.64 -9.62
N ASP A 111 -23.94 -5.99 -9.30
CA ASP A 111 -25.09 -5.13 -9.59
C ASP A 111 -25.07 -3.90 -8.66
N SER A 112 -24.96 -2.71 -9.25
CA SER A 112 -24.86 -1.45 -8.50
C SER A 112 -26.21 -0.96 -7.97
N ASP A 113 -27.29 -1.40 -8.58
CA ASP A 113 -28.67 -1.02 -8.25
C ASP A 113 -29.36 -2.07 -7.36
N ALA A 114 -28.81 -3.28 -7.27
CA ALA A 114 -29.24 -4.29 -6.31
C ALA A 114 -29.10 -3.84 -4.85
N ASP A 115 -30.02 -4.34 -4.01
CA ASP A 115 -29.98 -4.15 -2.56
C ASP A 115 -28.76 -4.80 -1.91
N ASP A 116 -28.32 -4.22 -0.80
CA ASP A 116 -27.26 -4.81 0.02
C ASP A 116 -27.76 -6.10 0.69
N PHE A 117 -26.95 -7.16 0.63
CA PHE A 117 -27.22 -8.38 1.37
C PHE A 117 -27.21 -8.15 2.88
N HIS A 118 -28.20 -8.74 3.55
CA HIS A 118 -28.23 -8.82 5.00
C HIS A 118 -27.12 -9.73 5.54
N GLY A 119 -26.48 -9.31 6.63
CA GLY A 119 -25.50 -10.12 7.36
C GLY A 119 -24.16 -9.43 7.60
N PRO A 120 -23.26 -10.07 8.38
CA PRO A 120 -21.98 -9.48 8.73
C PRO A 120 -21.01 -9.49 7.54
N ILE A 121 -20.44 -8.33 7.25
CA ILE A 121 -19.41 -8.19 6.23
C ILE A 121 -18.08 -8.76 6.77
N LYS A 122 -17.56 -9.78 6.09
CA LYS A 122 -16.31 -10.45 6.48
C LYS A 122 -15.07 -9.74 5.91
N GLY A 123 -13.96 -9.86 6.62
CA GLY A 123 -12.64 -9.48 6.11
C GLY A 123 -12.37 -7.98 6.02
N VAL A 124 -13.25 -7.10 6.51
CA VAL A 124 -13.03 -5.64 6.64
C VAL A 124 -13.03 -5.22 8.12
N THR A 125 -12.23 -4.22 8.46
CA THR A 125 -12.17 -3.67 9.83
C THR A 125 -13.26 -2.64 10.10
N LYS A 126 -13.87 -2.09 9.05
CA LYS A 126 -14.89 -1.04 9.08
C LYS A 126 -16.04 -1.40 8.14
N PRO A 127 -16.89 -2.38 8.52
CA PRO A 127 -17.93 -2.91 7.64
C PRO A 127 -18.98 -1.86 7.28
N ASP A 128 -19.24 -0.92 8.16
CA ASP A 128 -20.15 0.22 7.98
C ASP A 128 -19.81 1.09 6.75
N LEU A 129 -18.55 1.12 6.32
CA LEU A 129 -18.12 1.91 5.15
C LEU A 129 -18.37 1.23 3.80
N PHE A 130 -18.71 -0.06 3.81
CA PHE A 130 -18.80 -0.89 2.60
C PHE A 130 -20.19 -1.49 2.42
N ARG A 131 -20.53 -1.70 1.16
CA ARG A 131 -21.73 -2.44 0.76
C ARG A 131 -21.46 -3.93 0.83
N ASN A 132 -22.49 -4.71 1.18
CA ASN A 132 -22.46 -6.16 1.11
C ASN A 132 -23.17 -6.58 -0.18
N VAL A 133 -22.41 -6.90 -1.24
CA VAL A 133 -22.98 -7.08 -2.58
C VAL A 133 -22.87 -8.51 -3.08
N ALA A 134 -23.75 -8.88 -4.00
CA ALA A 134 -23.58 -10.05 -4.85
C ALA A 134 -22.50 -9.77 -5.89
N TRP A 135 -21.46 -10.59 -5.88
CA TRP A 135 -20.44 -10.52 -6.92
C TRP A 135 -20.93 -11.24 -8.17
N GLY A 136 -20.74 -10.60 -9.33
CA GLY A 136 -21.04 -11.16 -10.63
C GLY A 136 -19.97 -12.16 -11.09
N SER A 137 -20.17 -12.72 -12.29
CA SER A 137 -19.34 -13.79 -12.85
C SER A 137 -17.87 -13.40 -13.00
N TYR A 138 -17.56 -12.14 -13.32
CA TYR A 138 -16.20 -11.66 -13.52
C TYR A 138 -15.34 -11.81 -12.25
N ALA A 139 -15.95 -11.67 -11.07
CA ALA A 139 -15.27 -11.82 -9.78
C ALA A 139 -14.94 -13.29 -9.42
N THR A 140 -15.41 -14.24 -10.23
CA THR A 140 -15.15 -15.69 -10.06
C THR A 140 -14.48 -16.33 -11.26
N ASP A 141 -14.45 -15.64 -12.40
CA ASP A 141 -13.94 -16.17 -13.66
C ASP A 141 -12.40 -16.23 -13.69
N MET A 142 -11.88 -17.46 -13.79
CA MET A 142 -10.46 -17.79 -13.91
C MET A 142 -10.03 -18.22 -15.32
N THR A 143 -10.93 -18.18 -16.30
CA THR A 143 -10.71 -18.76 -17.63
C THR A 143 -9.76 -17.92 -18.49
N ASN A 144 -9.80 -16.60 -18.37
CA ASN A 144 -8.95 -15.70 -19.14
C ASN A 144 -7.58 -15.47 -18.49
N ASP A 145 -6.52 -16.07 -19.03
CA ASP A 145 -5.13 -15.90 -18.54
C ASP A 145 -4.65 -14.45 -18.57
N ALA A 146 -5.10 -13.65 -19.55
CA ALA A 146 -4.65 -12.26 -19.71
C ALA A 146 -5.06 -11.37 -18.52
N ASP A 147 -6.11 -11.77 -17.80
CA ASP A 147 -6.59 -11.07 -16.61
C ASP A 147 -5.70 -11.28 -15.38
N PHE A 148 -4.77 -12.25 -15.39
CA PHE A 148 -3.97 -12.63 -14.22
C PHE A 148 -2.49 -12.26 -14.37
N PRO A 149 -2.12 -10.97 -14.43
CA PRO A 149 -0.74 -10.57 -14.55
C PRO A 149 0.06 -10.94 -13.29
N SER A 150 1.30 -11.38 -13.48
CA SER A 150 2.28 -11.57 -12.39
C SER A 150 2.89 -10.25 -11.90
N ARG A 151 2.79 -9.20 -12.74
CA ARG A 151 3.27 -7.84 -12.46
C ARG A 151 2.17 -6.81 -12.76
N PRO A 152 1.13 -6.73 -11.90
CA PRO A 152 0.01 -5.81 -12.10
C PRO A 152 0.45 -4.34 -12.05
N THR A 153 -0.16 -3.49 -12.87
CA THR A 153 -0.11 -2.04 -12.71
C THR A 153 -1.11 -1.62 -11.62
N PHE A 154 -0.63 -0.98 -10.56
CA PHE A 154 -1.50 -0.48 -9.50
C PHE A 154 -1.92 0.97 -9.73
N ARG A 155 -3.22 1.18 -9.78
CA ARG A 155 -3.83 2.51 -9.85
C ARG A 155 -4.69 2.73 -8.62
N GLN A 156 -4.30 3.72 -7.81
CA GLN A 156 -5.02 4.06 -6.59
C GLN A 156 -6.46 4.47 -6.87
N PHE A 157 -7.36 4.14 -5.94
CA PHE A 157 -8.69 4.72 -5.86
C PHE A 157 -8.61 6.20 -5.49
N VAL A 158 -9.46 7.02 -6.11
CA VAL A 158 -9.70 8.42 -5.77
C VAL A 158 -11.14 8.62 -5.30
N PRO A 159 -11.46 9.69 -4.55
CA PRO A 159 -12.84 10.04 -4.23
C PRO A 159 -13.66 10.23 -5.50
N GLY A 160 -14.91 9.77 -5.47
CA GLY A 160 -15.81 9.75 -6.60
C GLY A 160 -15.85 8.37 -7.27
N ARG A 161 -16.93 8.07 -7.99
CA ARG A 161 -17.08 6.79 -8.69
C ARG A 161 -16.18 6.68 -9.93
N PHE A 162 -16.01 7.80 -10.60
CA PHE A 162 -15.20 7.92 -11.81
C PHE A 162 -13.93 8.69 -11.52
N GLU A 163 -12.87 8.39 -12.25
CA GLU A 163 -11.63 9.14 -12.22
C GLU A 163 -11.25 9.65 -13.61
N ARG A 164 -10.52 10.75 -13.68
CA ARG A 164 -9.91 11.23 -14.92
C ARG A 164 -8.60 10.49 -15.19
N LEU A 165 -8.39 10.07 -16.42
CA LEU A 165 -7.15 9.48 -16.93
C LEU A 165 -6.26 10.53 -17.59
N GLU A 166 -5.03 10.12 -17.93
CA GLU A 166 -4.02 10.96 -18.60
C GLU A 166 -4.46 11.42 -19.98
N ASP A 167 -5.20 10.58 -20.70
CA ASP A 167 -5.79 10.90 -22.00
C ASP A 167 -7.01 11.85 -21.89
N GLY A 168 -7.37 12.27 -20.67
CA GLY A 168 -8.51 13.13 -20.39
C GLY A 168 -9.86 12.43 -20.30
N THR A 169 -9.92 11.12 -20.54
CA THR A 169 -11.16 10.34 -20.44
C THR A 169 -11.52 10.03 -18.98
N ALA A 170 -12.78 9.62 -18.76
CA ALA A 170 -13.25 9.16 -17.47
C ALA A 170 -13.24 7.63 -17.39
N PHE A 171 -12.83 7.10 -16.23
CA PHE A 171 -12.72 5.67 -15.98
C PHE A 171 -13.56 5.27 -14.76
N ASP A 172 -14.38 4.23 -14.92
CA ASP A 172 -15.18 3.67 -13.84
C ASP A 172 -14.31 2.90 -12.83
N GLN A 173 -14.24 3.38 -11.60
CA GLN A 173 -13.43 2.76 -10.56
C GLN A 173 -13.99 1.43 -10.02
N LYS A 174 -15.22 1.00 -10.36
CA LYS A 174 -15.72 -0.36 -10.06
C LYS A 174 -14.89 -1.44 -10.70
N ALA A 175 -14.31 -1.16 -11.87
CA ALA A 175 -13.39 -2.07 -12.53
C ALA A 175 -12.18 -2.44 -11.65
N LYS A 176 -11.78 -1.56 -10.72
CA LYS A 176 -10.66 -1.78 -9.80
C LYS A 176 -10.99 -2.65 -8.59
N LEU A 177 -12.27 -2.90 -8.32
CA LEU A 177 -12.69 -3.63 -7.11
C LEU A 177 -12.29 -5.10 -7.19
N VAL A 178 -12.37 -5.70 -8.38
CA VAL A 178 -11.91 -7.07 -8.64
C VAL A 178 -10.46 -7.03 -9.10
N ILE A 179 -9.60 -7.75 -8.39
CA ILE A 179 -8.16 -7.80 -8.67
C ILE A 179 -7.76 -9.24 -8.91
N LYS A 180 -7.33 -9.52 -10.13
CA LYS A 180 -6.89 -10.83 -10.59
C LYS A 180 -5.36 -10.82 -10.71
N LEU A 181 -4.68 -11.81 -10.13
CA LEU A 181 -3.22 -11.87 -10.00
C LEU A 181 -2.69 -13.28 -10.16
N THR A 182 -1.49 -13.41 -10.72
CA THR A 182 -0.71 -14.65 -10.66
C THR A 182 0.41 -14.52 -9.62
N ASP A 183 0.54 -15.49 -8.72
CA ASP A 183 1.60 -15.49 -7.71
C ASP A 183 2.96 -15.97 -8.24
N GLY A 184 4.00 -15.91 -7.40
CA GLY A 184 5.36 -16.36 -7.76
C GLY A 184 5.46 -17.87 -8.03
N LYS A 185 4.43 -18.67 -7.74
CA LYS A 185 4.35 -20.10 -8.06
C LYS A 185 3.47 -20.38 -9.28
N GLY A 186 2.95 -19.35 -9.95
CA GLY A 186 2.06 -19.49 -11.10
C GLY A 186 0.59 -19.74 -10.74
N LYS A 187 0.19 -19.66 -9.46
CA LYS A 187 -1.21 -19.84 -9.06
C LYS A 187 -1.99 -18.54 -9.25
N LYS A 188 -3.18 -18.66 -9.85
CA LYS A 188 -4.13 -17.57 -10.04
C LYS A 188 -4.91 -17.27 -8.76
N HIS A 189 -5.12 -15.99 -8.49
CA HIS A 189 -5.88 -15.47 -7.35
C HIS A 189 -6.85 -14.40 -7.81
N ILE A 190 -8.08 -14.42 -7.31
CA ILE A 190 -9.05 -13.34 -7.48
C ILE A 190 -9.35 -12.72 -6.11
N TYR A 191 -9.28 -11.40 -6.03
CA TYR A 191 -9.65 -10.62 -4.85
C TYR A 191 -10.79 -9.67 -5.19
N ALA A 192 -11.98 -9.95 -4.67
CA ALA A 192 -13.13 -9.07 -4.81
C ALA A 192 -13.22 -8.13 -3.60
N ASN A 193 -12.91 -6.84 -3.81
CA ASN A 193 -12.93 -5.82 -2.76
C ASN A 193 -14.30 -5.16 -2.70
N LEU A 194 -14.90 -5.14 -1.51
CA LEU A 194 -16.26 -4.60 -1.35
C LEU A 194 -16.38 -3.15 -1.81
N PRO A 195 -17.45 -2.79 -2.54
CA PRO A 195 -17.66 -1.42 -2.96
C PRO A 195 -17.92 -0.52 -1.75
N PRO A 196 -17.43 0.73 -1.75
CA PRO A 196 -17.76 1.67 -0.71
C PRO A 196 -19.26 2.01 -0.77
N ARG A 197 -19.89 2.27 0.38
CA ARG A 197 -21.27 2.80 0.42
C ARG A 197 -21.36 4.16 -0.25
N ASP A 198 -20.35 4.99 0.00
CA ASP A 198 -20.17 6.29 -0.63
C ASP A 198 -18.79 6.36 -1.27
N TRP A 199 -18.76 6.54 -2.59
CA TRP A 199 -17.53 6.68 -3.37
C TRP A 199 -16.74 7.96 -3.04
N ASN A 200 -17.36 8.96 -2.43
CA ASN A 200 -16.68 10.18 -1.96
C ASN A 200 -16.08 10.02 -0.56
N ASN A 201 -16.38 8.94 0.16
CA ASN A 201 -15.88 8.73 1.51
C ASN A 201 -14.36 8.43 1.51
N GLN A 202 -13.57 9.43 1.90
CA GLN A 202 -12.11 9.36 1.93
C GLN A 202 -11.58 8.22 2.79
N GLU A 203 -12.28 7.85 3.87
CA GLU A 203 -11.85 6.76 4.73
C GLU A 203 -12.01 5.40 4.04
N ALA A 204 -13.16 5.17 3.40
CA ALA A 204 -13.42 3.95 2.62
C ALA A 204 -12.40 3.79 1.49
N ILE A 205 -12.16 4.87 0.73
CA ILE A 205 -11.16 4.92 -0.36
C ILE A 205 -9.74 4.64 0.16
N THR A 206 -9.38 5.17 1.32
CA THR A 206 -8.07 4.91 1.95
C THR A 206 -7.94 3.44 2.37
N ALA A 207 -9.00 2.85 2.90
CA ALA A 207 -9.03 1.45 3.29
C ALA A 207 -8.92 0.51 2.07
N LEU A 208 -9.60 0.82 0.96
CA LEU A 208 -9.48 0.09 -0.31
C LEU A 208 -8.05 0.13 -0.85
N ASN A 209 -7.46 1.33 -0.97
CA ASN A 209 -6.09 1.49 -1.43
C ASN A 209 -5.09 0.67 -0.59
N LYS A 210 -5.21 0.71 0.73
CA LYS A 210 -4.36 -0.09 1.63
C LYS A 210 -4.54 -1.58 1.39
N ARG A 211 -5.79 -2.05 1.24
CA ARG A 211 -6.11 -3.46 1.00
C ARG A 211 -5.53 -3.95 -0.32
N THR A 212 -5.78 -3.24 -1.42
CA THR A 212 -5.26 -3.59 -2.74
C THR A 212 -3.74 -3.69 -2.77
N VAL A 213 -3.04 -2.69 -2.20
CA VAL A 213 -1.58 -2.72 -2.10
C VAL A 213 -1.09 -3.95 -1.32
N GLN A 214 -1.80 -4.32 -0.26
CA GLN A 214 -1.44 -5.51 0.53
C GLN A 214 -1.71 -6.81 -0.21
N GLN A 215 -2.79 -6.92 -0.99
CA GLN A 215 -3.08 -8.09 -1.83
C GLN A 215 -1.95 -8.27 -2.86
N ILE A 216 -1.68 -7.24 -3.66
CA ILE A 216 -0.61 -7.27 -4.68
C ILE A 216 0.74 -7.63 -4.03
N ARG A 217 1.11 -6.98 -2.92
CA ARG A 217 2.40 -7.21 -2.26
C ARG A 217 2.56 -8.62 -1.69
N ARG A 218 1.48 -9.24 -1.21
CA ARG A 218 1.54 -10.58 -0.59
C ARG A 218 1.50 -11.69 -1.62
N THR A 219 0.89 -11.44 -2.76
CA THR A 219 0.67 -12.43 -3.81
C THR A 219 1.77 -12.38 -4.87
N THR A 220 2.22 -11.19 -5.24
CA THR A 220 3.20 -10.98 -6.33
C THR A 220 4.56 -10.53 -5.78
N GLU A 221 5.57 -10.52 -6.65
CA GLU A 221 6.90 -9.96 -6.35
C GLU A 221 6.97 -8.43 -6.48
N VAL A 222 5.84 -7.79 -6.85
CA VAL A 222 5.81 -6.36 -7.11
C VAL A 222 6.13 -5.55 -5.86
N GLN A 223 7.10 -4.66 -6.00
CA GLN A 223 7.48 -3.69 -4.98
C GLN A 223 6.93 -2.31 -5.33
N PHE A 224 6.08 -1.76 -4.48
CA PHE A 224 5.47 -0.43 -4.64
C PHE A 224 6.44 0.73 -4.39
N ARG A 225 7.62 0.44 -3.83
CA ARG A 225 8.65 1.42 -3.49
C ARG A 225 9.97 0.79 -3.84
N ALA A 226 10.87 1.58 -4.41
CA ALA A 226 12.26 1.18 -4.56
C ALA A 226 12.78 0.69 -3.20
N CYS A 227 13.33 -0.53 -3.19
CA CYS A 227 13.97 -1.06 -1.99
C CYS A 227 15.15 -0.14 -1.67
N VAL A 228 15.05 0.59 -0.56
CA VAL A 228 16.16 1.46 -0.15
C VAL A 228 17.31 0.54 0.29
N PRO A 229 18.51 0.65 -0.33
CA PRO A 229 19.67 -0.14 0.05
C PRO A 229 19.87 -0.18 1.56
N GLU A 230 20.24 -1.34 2.10
CA GLU A 230 20.58 -1.47 3.52
C GLU A 230 21.80 -0.59 3.86
N TYR A 231 21.89 -0.12 5.10
CA TYR A 231 23.07 0.62 5.56
C TYR A 231 24.29 -0.30 5.58
N ILE A 232 25.40 0.16 5.02
CA ILE A 232 26.68 -0.57 5.04
C ILE A 232 27.46 -0.25 6.32
N ASP A 233 28.49 -1.04 6.61
CA ASP A 233 29.28 -0.89 7.84
C ASP A 233 29.94 0.48 7.95
N ALA A 234 30.48 1.02 6.85
CA ALA A 234 31.07 2.36 6.81
C ALA A 234 30.05 3.46 7.17
N GLU A 235 28.81 3.36 6.70
CA GLU A 235 27.73 4.31 7.03
C GLU A 235 27.36 4.20 8.52
N ARG A 236 27.33 2.99 9.08
CA ARG A 236 27.01 2.77 10.49
C ARG A 236 28.12 3.22 11.43
N GLN A 237 29.38 3.00 11.06
CA GLN A 237 30.53 3.53 11.78
C GLN A 237 30.51 5.06 11.80
N TRP A 238 30.24 5.67 10.65
CA TRP A 238 30.09 7.13 10.57
C TRP A 238 28.92 7.62 11.43
N LEU A 239 27.78 6.94 11.41
CA LEU A 239 26.64 7.27 12.27
C LEU A 239 27.05 7.21 13.74
N LEU A 240 27.70 6.13 14.18
CA LEU A 240 28.15 5.98 15.55
C LEU A 240 29.05 7.16 15.99
N ALA A 241 29.99 7.57 15.13
CA ALA A 241 30.89 8.69 15.42
C ALA A 241 30.19 10.06 15.52
N ASN A 242 28.98 10.20 14.96
CA ASN A 242 28.21 11.44 14.94
C ASN A 242 26.97 11.39 15.86
N LEU A 243 26.91 10.39 16.74
CA LEU A 243 25.89 10.22 17.75
C LEU A 243 26.51 10.31 19.15
N THR A 244 25.80 10.96 20.07
CA THR A 244 26.11 10.98 21.50
C THR A 244 24.96 10.33 22.25
N ASN A 245 25.23 9.21 22.95
CA ASN A 245 24.21 8.41 23.63
C ASN A 245 23.03 8.01 22.73
N GLY A 246 23.32 7.65 21.47
CA GLY A 246 22.31 7.28 20.48
C GLY A 246 21.48 8.44 19.92
N LYS A 247 21.88 9.69 20.16
CA LYS A 247 21.21 10.89 19.63
C LYS A 247 22.17 11.73 18.76
N PRO A 248 21.69 12.41 17.70
CA PRO A 248 22.53 13.29 16.88
C PRO A 248 23.19 14.39 17.71
N THR A 249 24.52 14.49 17.69
CA THR A 249 25.26 15.48 18.49
C THR A 249 24.87 16.92 18.14
N ASN A 250 24.69 17.22 16.85
CA ASN A 250 24.36 18.56 16.35
C ASN A 250 22.92 18.66 15.81
N GLY A 251 22.02 17.78 16.26
CA GLY A 251 20.64 17.71 15.79
C GLY A 251 20.47 17.03 14.42
N TRP A 252 19.22 16.69 14.10
CA TRP A 252 18.88 15.88 12.92
C TRP A 252 19.21 16.55 11.58
N LYS A 253 18.95 17.86 11.45
CA LYS A 253 19.15 18.57 10.19
C LYS A 253 20.60 18.52 9.74
N ARG A 254 21.54 18.77 10.66
CA ARG A 254 22.98 18.75 10.38
C ARG A 254 23.48 17.34 10.15
N LEU A 255 23.08 16.37 10.98
CA LEU A 255 23.43 14.96 10.77
C LEU A 255 23.03 14.47 9.38
N VAL A 256 21.83 14.80 8.91
CA VAL A 256 21.34 14.41 7.57
C VAL A 256 22.18 15.04 6.46
N ALA A 257 22.48 16.33 6.57
CA ALA A 257 23.30 17.04 5.59
C ALA A 257 24.70 16.45 5.51
N ASP A 258 25.36 16.30 6.65
CA ASP A 258 26.73 15.79 6.76
C ASP A 258 26.81 14.32 6.29
N PHE A 259 25.81 13.49 6.62
CA PHE A 259 25.72 12.10 6.14
C PHE A 259 25.62 12.05 4.61
N ASN A 260 24.74 12.85 4.01
CA ASN A 260 24.56 12.85 2.57
C ASN A 260 25.78 13.43 1.84
N GLN A 261 26.42 14.45 2.40
CA GLN A 261 27.69 14.96 1.87
C GLN A 261 28.77 13.88 1.88
N GLN A 262 28.78 13.02 2.91
CA GLN A 262 29.75 11.95 3.01
C GLN A 262 29.48 10.78 2.05
N PHE A 263 28.22 10.38 1.86
CA PHE A 263 27.89 9.12 1.18
C PHE A 263 27.10 9.26 -0.12
N ALA A 264 26.17 10.20 -0.23
CA ALA A 264 25.21 10.23 -1.35
C ALA A 264 25.93 10.37 -2.71
N GLY A 265 25.54 9.55 -3.68
CA GLY A 265 26.13 9.47 -5.00
C GLY A 265 27.52 8.83 -5.06
N LYS A 266 28.15 8.49 -3.94
CA LYS A 266 29.47 7.87 -3.89
C LYS A 266 29.37 6.35 -3.86
N VAL A 267 30.33 5.66 -4.50
CA VAL A 267 30.52 4.22 -4.34
C VAL A 267 31.54 4.01 -3.22
N VAL A 268 31.10 3.40 -2.13
CA VAL A 268 31.90 3.22 -0.90
C VAL A 268 32.28 1.75 -0.79
N GLN A 269 33.40 1.43 -0.13
CA GLN A 269 33.82 0.05 0.09
C GLN A 269 32.69 -0.78 0.71
N GLY A 270 32.36 -1.92 0.08
CA GLY A 270 31.25 -2.79 0.48
C GLY A 270 29.88 -2.45 -0.15
N ALA A 271 29.75 -1.35 -0.88
CA ALA A 271 28.57 -1.05 -1.69
C ALA A 271 28.74 -1.53 -3.14
N LYS A 272 27.68 -2.12 -3.71
CA LYS A 272 27.63 -2.48 -5.14
C LYS A 272 27.29 -1.29 -6.03
N ASP A 273 26.44 -0.41 -5.53
CA ASP A 273 25.90 0.74 -6.26
C ASP A 273 26.19 2.06 -5.50
N PRO A 274 26.15 3.22 -6.19
CA PRO A 274 26.21 4.53 -5.55
C PRO A 274 25.19 4.65 -4.40
N ARG A 275 25.61 5.24 -3.27
CA ARG A 275 24.71 5.34 -2.12
C ARG A 275 23.59 6.34 -2.38
N PRO A 276 22.34 6.03 -1.99
CA PRO A 276 21.23 6.93 -2.16
C PRO A 276 21.30 8.08 -1.14
N THR A 277 20.68 9.20 -1.49
CA THR A 277 20.37 10.26 -0.51
C THR A 277 19.46 9.72 0.57
N ARG A 278 19.81 9.94 1.83
CA ARG A 278 19.02 9.56 3.00
C ARG A 278 18.22 10.74 3.53
N THR A 279 16.97 10.49 3.86
CA THR A 279 16.12 11.47 4.55
C THR A 279 16.26 11.33 6.06
N GLN A 280 15.83 12.37 6.80
CA GLN A 280 15.74 12.30 8.26
C GLN A 280 14.93 11.08 8.74
N SER A 281 13.82 10.74 8.07
CA SER A 281 13.01 9.56 8.43
C SER A 281 13.77 8.25 8.23
N SER A 282 14.66 8.17 7.23
CA SER A 282 15.47 6.98 7.00
C SER A 282 16.54 6.81 8.09
N LEU A 283 17.27 7.88 8.41
CA LEU A 283 18.32 7.83 9.43
C LEU A 283 17.73 7.66 10.83
N SER A 284 16.62 8.33 11.15
CA SER A 284 15.97 8.19 12.46
C SER A 284 15.40 6.80 12.72
N LYS A 285 15.00 6.07 11.67
CA LYS A 285 14.60 4.67 11.79
C LYS A 285 15.80 3.75 12.05
N GLU A 286 16.94 3.97 11.40
CA GLU A 286 18.17 3.19 11.66
C GLU A 286 18.65 3.43 13.10
N VAL A 287 18.79 4.69 13.48
CA VAL A 287 19.19 5.08 14.84
C VAL A 287 18.15 4.64 15.87
N GLY A 288 16.85 4.75 15.58
CA GLY A 288 15.81 4.29 16.51
C GLY A 288 15.80 2.77 16.69
N ARG A 289 16.09 2.01 15.62
CA ARG A 289 16.12 0.54 15.66
C ARG A 289 17.30 0.01 16.46
N PHE A 290 18.47 0.64 16.34
CA PHE A 290 19.72 0.16 16.95
C PHE A 290 20.26 1.06 18.07
N GLY A 291 19.57 2.15 18.38
CA GLY A 291 20.05 3.22 19.24
C GLY A 291 20.36 2.77 20.66
N THR A 292 19.42 2.10 21.30
CA THR A 292 19.55 1.68 22.71
C THR A 292 20.50 0.50 22.91
N GLU A 293 20.55 -0.41 21.94
CA GLU A 293 21.31 -1.66 22.07
C GLU A 293 22.75 -1.52 21.56
N TYR A 294 22.99 -0.68 20.55
CA TYR A 294 24.29 -0.55 19.90
C TYR A 294 24.86 0.86 20.02
N TYR A 295 24.20 1.86 19.41
CA TYR A 295 24.81 3.18 19.27
C TYR A 295 25.02 3.92 20.61
N SER A 296 24.11 3.75 21.57
CA SER A 296 24.26 4.31 22.93
C SER A 296 25.42 3.68 23.70
N ARG A 297 25.85 2.48 23.29
CA ARG A 297 26.93 1.71 23.93
C ARG A 297 28.26 1.82 23.18
N GLY A 298 28.34 2.68 22.16
CA GLY A 298 29.57 2.78 21.37
C GLY A 298 29.75 1.64 20.36
N LEU A 299 28.70 0.87 20.03
CA LEU A 299 28.79 -0.32 19.20
C LEU A 299 28.16 -0.11 17.81
N VAL A 300 28.68 -0.83 16.82
CA VAL A 300 28.14 -0.86 15.45
C VAL A 300 27.25 -2.11 15.28
N PRO A 301 26.00 -1.97 14.80
CA PRO A 301 25.15 -3.11 14.49
C PRO A 301 25.75 -3.99 13.40
N VAL A 302 25.95 -5.28 13.72
CA VAL A 302 26.33 -6.30 12.73
C VAL A 302 25.06 -6.95 12.22
N LEU A 303 24.77 -6.79 10.92
CA LEU A 303 23.64 -7.51 10.33
C LEU A 303 23.97 -9.01 10.30
N ALA A 304 23.07 -9.83 10.82
CA ALA A 304 23.15 -11.27 10.65
C ALA A 304 23.28 -11.58 9.15
N LYS A 305 24.34 -12.30 8.76
CA LYS A 305 24.50 -12.78 7.39
C LYS A 305 23.22 -13.53 7.04
N LYS A 306 22.53 -13.10 5.97
CA LYS A 306 21.38 -13.86 5.45
C LYS A 306 21.92 -15.23 5.07
N VAL A 307 21.66 -16.24 5.91
CA VAL A 307 21.85 -17.63 5.54
C VAL A 307 20.90 -17.83 4.37
N LYS A 308 21.45 -17.97 3.16
CA LYS A 308 20.65 -18.35 1.99
C LYS A 308 20.05 -19.71 2.32
N LYS A 309 18.74 -19.74 2.56
CA LYS A 309 17.95 -20.97 2.47
C LYS A 309 17.59 -21.19 1.02
#